data_AF-A0A1H6YRM8-F1
#
_entry.id   AF-A0A1H6YRM8-F1
#
_cell.length_a   1.000
_cell.length_b   1.000
_cell.length_c   1.000
_cell.angle_alpha   90.00
_cell.angle_beta   90.00
_cell.angle_gamma   90.00
#
_symmetry.space_group_name_H-M   'P 1'
#
loop_
_entity.id
_entity.type
_entity.pdbx_description
1 polymer ?
#
loop_
_entity_poly.entity_id
_entity_poly.type
_entity_poly.pdbx_seq_one_letter_code
_entity_poly.pdbx_strand_id
1 'polypeptide(L)'
;MVCNSSVDCDRAWARTRSFIKTHSASRIVRADDTVIETGDPHSFGFVYLAATKSLTDDGNTLIQLRAMCRGMYDSDGNAALMYSTCAQSIVEVEGAFRAWMGPAR
;
A
#
# COMPACT_ATOMS: atom_id res chain seq x y z
N MET A 1 -0.89 -9.41 3.45
CA MET A 1 -1.85 -10.35 4.07
C MET A 1 -2.00 -11.58 3.19
N VAL A 2 -2.26 -12.74 3.79
CA VAL A 2 -2.50 -14.00 3.07
C VAL A 2 -3.95 -14.41 3.25
N CYS A 3 -4.57 -14.95 2.21
CA CYS A 3 -5.93 -15.47 2.23
C CYS A 3 -6.02 -16.75 1.39
N ASN A 4 -6.93 -17.66 1.78
CA ASN A 4 -6.95 -19.04 1.27
C ASN A 4 -8.22 -19.37 0.47
N SER A 5 -9.29 -18.57 0.62
CA SER A 5 -10.54 -18.71 -0.14
C SER A 5 -10.59 -17.63 -1.22
N SER A 6 -10.91 -18.00 -2.46
CA SER A 6 -11.02 -17.04 -3.57
C SER A 6 -11.96 -15.88 -3.25
N VAL A 7 -13.11 -16.17 -2.62
CA VAL A 7 -14.10 -15.14 -2.26
C VAL A 7 -13.54 -14.17 -1.21
N ASP A 8 -12.85 -14.68 -0.20
CA ASP A 8 -12.25 -13.84 0.84
C ASP A 8 -11.09 -13.00 0.29
N CYS A 9 -10.31 -13.58 -0.63
CA CYS A 9 -9.21 -12.90 -1.31
C CYS A 9 -9.69 -11.78 -2.22
N ASP A 10 -10.76 -12.00 -2.99
CA ASP A 10 -11.30 -10.96 -3.85
C ASP A 10 -11.96 -9.84 -3.05
N ARG A 11 -12.63 -10.17 -1.94
CA ARG A 11 -13.12 -9.16 -0.98
C ARG A 11 -11.96 -8.36 -0.37
N ALA A 12 -10.90 -9.03 0.08
CA ALA A 12 -9.73 -8.36 0.64
C ALA A 12 -9.02 -7.46 -0.39
N TRP A 13 -8.95 -7.91 -1.64
CA TRP A 13 -8.39 -7.14 -2.74
C TRP A 13 -9.23 -5.90 -3.05
N ALA A 14 -10.55 -6.05 -3.14
CA ALA A 14 -11.46 -4.92 -3.35
C ALA A 14 -11.33 -3.86 -2.23
N ARG A 15 -11.25 -4.29 -0.97
CA ARG A 15 -11.03 -3.38 0.18
C ARG A 15 -9.67 -2.69 0.10
N THR A 16 -8.62 -3.40 -0.29
CA THR A 16 -7.27 -2.84 -0.48
C THR A 16 -7.26 -1.78 -1.58
N ARG A 17 -7.88 -2.06 -2.73
CA ARG A 17 -8.03 -1.08 -3.81
C ARG A 17 -8.79 0.16 -3.35
N SER A 18 -9.86 -0.01 -2.56
CA SER A 18 -10.63 1.10 -2.00
C SER A 18 -9.81 1.93 -1.01
N PHE A 19 -9.00 1.29 -0.17
CA PHE A 19 -8.13 1.96 0.78
C PHE A 19 -7.13 2.87 0.04
N ILE A 20 -6.44 2.34 -0.96
CA ILE A 20 -5.45 3.07 -1.76
C ILE A 20 -6.10 4.25 -2.49
N LYS A 21 -7.29 4.07 -3.07
CA LYS A 21 -8.02 5.18 -3.72
C LYS A 21 -8.36 6.32 -2.76
N THR A 22 -8.54 6.02 -1.47
CA THR A 22 -8.98 6.99 -0.46
C THR A 22 -7.82 7.68 0.26
N HIS A 23 -6.70 6.97 0.43
CA HIS A 23 -5.59 7.42 1.30
C HIS A 23 -4.32 7.82 0.53
N SER A 24 -4.23 7.57 -0.77
CA SER A 24 -3.07 7.97 -1.57
C SER A 24 -3.12 9.44 -1.95
N ALA A 25 -1.97 10.13 -1.81
CA ALA A 25 -1.84 11.52 -2.20
C ALA A 25 -1.85 11.76 -3.73
N SER A 26 -1.44 10.77 -4.53
CA SER A 26 -1.49 10.86 -5.99
C SER A 26 -2.61 10.04 -6.61
N ARG A 27 -2.97 10.41 -7.84
CA ARG A 27 -3.97 9.71 -8.65
C ARG A 27 -3.53 8.28 -8.95
N ILE A 28 -4.51 7.39 -9.10
CA ILE A 28 -4.30 6.05 -9.63
C ILE A 28 -3.87 6.15 -11.10
N VAL A 29 -2.77 5.48 -11.45
CA VAL A 29 -2.26 5.40 -12.84
C VAL A 29 -2.49 4.02 -13.45
N ARG A 30 -2.57 2.98 -12.61
CA ARG A 30 -2.88 1.62 -13.01
C ARG A 30 -3.74 0.95 -11.94
N ALA A 31 -4.77 0.24 -12.37
CA ALA A 31 -5.55 -0.61 -11.49
C ALA A 31 -6.17 -1.76 -12.29
N ASP A 32 -5.72 -2.97 -12.03
CA ASP A 32 -6.23 -4.21 -12.62
C ASP A 32 -6.45 -5.28 -11.51
N ASP A 33 -6.67 -6.52 -11.90
CA ASP A 33 -7.03 -7.59 -10.96
C ASP A 33 -5.87 -8.06 -10.08
N THR A 34 -4.63 -7.70 -10.42
CA THR A 34 -3.43 -8.12 -9.68
C THR A 34 -2.58 -6.95 -9.19
N VAL A 35 -2.82 -5.73 -9.66
CA VAL A 35 -2.09 -4.56 -9.18
C VAL A 35 -2.95 -3.30 -9.10
N ILE A 36 -2.59 -2.42 -8.17
CA ILE A 36 -3.02 -1.03 -8.14
C ILE A 36 -1.82 -0.15 -7.82
N GLU A 37 -1.59 0.88 -8.62
CA GLU A 37 -0.44 1.79 -8.52
C GLU A 37 -0.91 3.23 -8.64
N THR A 38 -0.32 4.08 -7.80
CA THR A 38 -0.48 5.53 -7.87
C THR A 38 0.66 6.15 -8.65
N GLY A 39 0.46 7.35 -9.19
CA GLY A 39 1.51 8.08 -9.90
C GLY A 39 2.70 8.42 -9.00
N ASP A 40 3.82 8.76 -9.63
CA ASP A 40 5.09 9.03 -8.95
C ASP A 40 4.97 10.09 -7.85
N PRO A 41 5.80 9.99 -6.81
CA PRO A 41 5.77 10.92 -5.70
C PRO A 41 6.33 12.28 -6.10
N HIS A 42 5.46 13.21 -6.50
CA HIS A 42 5.88 14.56 -6.90
C HIS A 42 6.22 15.46 -5.70
N SER A 43 5.57 15.25 -4.56
CA SER A 43 5.73 16.06 -3.34
C SER A 43 6.46 15.27 -2.25
N PHE A 44 7.37 15.95 -1.54
CA PHE A 44 8.09 15.42 -0.38
C PHE A 44 7.17 15.28 0.84
N GLY A 45 7.42 14.27 1.69
CA GLY A 45 6.71 14.07 2.96
C GLY A 45 5.29 13.48 2.85
N PHE A 46 4.80 13.20 1.64
CA PHE A 46 3.53 12.51 1.42
C PHE A 46 3.73 11.01 1.18
N VAL A 47 2.74 10.21 1.58
CA VAL A 47 2.73 8.76 1.35
C VAL A 47 1.97 8.44 0.06
N TYR A 48 2.59 7.60 -0.74
CA TYR A 48 2.08 7.08 -2.01
C TYR A 48 1.95 5.57 -1.86
N LEU A 49 0.83 5.02 -2.31
CA LEU A 49 0.50 3.62 -2.07
C LEU A 49 0.34 2.84 -3.36
N ALA A 50 0.88 1.64 -3.37
CA ALA A 50 0.62 0.64 -4.37
C ALA A 50 0.30 -0.69 -3.68
N ALA A 51 -0.33 -1.61 -4.40
CA ALA A 51 -0.46 -2.98 -3.93
C ALA A 51 -0.43 -3.98 -5.07
N THR A 52 0.03 -5.19 -4.76
CA THR A 52 0.01 -6.35 -5.63
C THR A 52 -0.79 -7.49 -5.01
N LYS A 53 -1.48 -8.27 -5.83
CA LYS A 53 -2.15 -9.54 -5.51
C LYS A 53 -1.51 -10.65 -6.35
N SER A 54 -0.91 -11.64 -5.70
CA SER A 54 -0.24 -12.76 -6.37
C SER A 54 -0.56 -14.08 -5.68
N LEU A 55 -0.48 -15.19 -6.42
CA LEU A 55 -0.49 -16.53 -5.83
C LEU A 55 0.89 -16.83 -5.25
N THR A 56 0.92 -17.47 -4.08
CA THR A 56 2.12 -18.01 -3.46
C THR A 56 2.37 -19.43 -3.94
N ASP A 57 3.59 -19.95 -3.76
CA ASP A 57 3.93 -21.35 -4.10
C ASP A 57 3.04 -22.36 -3.36
N ASP A 58 2.57 -22.02 -2.16
CA ASP A 58 1.65 -22.84 -1.35
C ASP A 58 0.18 -22.77 -1.81
N GLY A 59 -0.12 -22.13 -2.95
CA GLY A 59 -1.48 -21.98 -3.48
C GLY A 59 -2.36 -20.94 -2.79
N ASN A 60 -1.83 -20.21 -1.80
CA ASN A 60 -2.53 -19.09 -1.16
C ASN A 60 -2.43 -17.82 -2.01
N THR A 61 -3.25 -16.81 -1.72
CA THR A 61 -3.10 -15.48 -2.32
C THR A 61 -2.44 -14.53 -1.33
N LEU A 62 -1.37 -13.86 -1.77
CA LEU A 62 -0.67 -12.79 -1.06
C LEU A 62 -1.09 -11.44 -1.62
N ILE A 63 -1.63 -10.58 -0.75
CA ILE A 63 -1.84 -9.16 -1.05
C ILE A 63 -0.76 -8.36 -0.30
N GLN A 64 0.09 -7.66 -1.04
CA GLN A 64 1.19 -6.86 -0.51
C GLN A 64 0.92 -5.38 -0.75
N LEU A 65 0.85 -4.60 0.34
CA LEU A 65 0.82 -3.14 0.31
C LEU A 65 2.25 -2.61 0.25
N ARG A 66 2.47 -1.58 -0.55
CA ARG A 66 3.73 -0.83 -0.65
C ARG A 66 3.45 0.63 -0.36
N ALA A 67 4.24 1.22 0.52
CA ALA A 67 4.23 2.64 0.81
C ALA A 67 5.55 3.25 0.35
N MET A 68 5.46 4.40 -0.32
CA MET A 68 6.61 5.15 -0.81
C MET A 68 6.50 6.58 -0.28
N CYS A 69 7.61 7.18 0.11
CA CYS A 69 7.66 8.57 0.56
C CYS A 69 8.92 9.24 0.02
N ARG A 70 8.74 10.30 -0.76
CA ARG A 70 9.86 11.01 -1.38
C ARG A 70 10.64 11.80 -0.34
N GLY A 71 11.97 11.64 -0.39
CA GLY A 71 12.90 12.25 0.56
C GLY A 71 13.15 11.44 1.83
N MET A 72 12.63 10.21 1.91
CA MET A 72 12.92 9.31 3.03
C MET A 72 14.39 8.87 3.02
N TYR A 73 14.90 8.48 1.84
CA TYR A 73 16.28 8.05 1.64
C TYR A 73 16.96 8.91 0.57
N ASP A 74 18.28 9.10 0.69
CA ASP A 74 19.11 9.69 -0.35
C ASP A 74 19.52 8.66 -1.42
N SER A 75 20.34 9.06 -2.40
CA SER A 75 20.80 8.19 -3.48
C SER A 75 21.66 7.02 -3.01
N ASP A 76 22.29 7.14 -1.84
CA ASP A 76 23.14 6.11 -1.26
C ASP A 76 22.34 5.20 -0.30
N GLY A 77 21.04 5.46 -0.14
CA GLY A 77 20.14 4.72 0.74
C GLY A 77 20.21 5.13 2.20
N ASN A 78 20.92 6.22 2.54
CA ASN A 78 20.95 6.75 3.90
C ASN A 78 19.67 7.54 4.20
N ALA A 79 19.35 7.66 5.49
CA ALA A 79 18.24 8.50 5.93
C ALA A 79 18.44 9.96 5.49
N ALA A 80 17.46 10.49 4.75
CA ALA A 80 17.47 11.87 4.28
C ALA A 80 16.61 12.77 5.19
N LEU A 81 16.53 14.07 4.85
CA LEU A 81 15.86 15.10 5.67
C LEU A 81 14.40 14.77 6.04
N MET A 82 13.67 14.04 5.20
CA MET A 82 12.27 13.68 5.46
C MET A 82 12.12 12.31 6.12
N TYR A 83 13.20 11.64 6.52
CA TYR A 83 13.14 10.27 7.04
C TYR A 83 12.15 10.13 8.20
N SER A 84 12.27 10.96 9.24
CA SER A 84 11.39 10.89 10.41
C SER A 84 9.93 11.16 10.06
N THR A 85 9.66 12.17 9.23
CA THR A 85 8.29 12.50 8.76
C THR A 85 7.72 11.35 7.93
N CYS A 86 8.49 10.82 6.97
CA CYS A 86 8.08 9.70 6.15
C CYS A 86 7.83 8.44 6.97
N ALA A 87 8.71 8.11 7.92
CA ALA A 87 8.57 6.95 8.78
C ALA A 87 7.29 7.04 9.63
N GLN A 88 7.01 8.20 10.22
CA GLN A 88 5.77 8.42 10.96
C GLN A 88 4.54 8.23 10.07
N SER A 89 4.50 8.89 8.90
CA SER A 89 3.37 8.76 7.98
C SER A 89 3.15 7.33 7.49
N ILE A 90 4.24 6.57 7.27
CA ILE A 90 4.15 5.15 6.89
C ILE A 90 3.52 4.32 8.02
N VAL A 91 3.94 4.53 9.27
CA VAL A 91 3.37 3.83 10.44
C VAL A 91 1.89 4.17 10.62
N GLU A 92 1.51 5.43 10.46
CA GLU A 92 0.11 5.87 10.53
C GLU A 92 -0.75 5.21 9.45
N VAL A 93 -0.25 5.15 8.20
CA VAL A 93 -0.94 4.48 7.10
C VAL A 93 -1.03 2.97 7.32
N GLU A 94 0.01 2.34 7.87
CA GLU A 94 -0.04 0.92 8.21
C GLU A 94 -1.13 0.64 9.27
N GLY A 95 -1.20 1.47 10.31
CA GLY A 95 -2.25 1.40 11.33
C GLY A 95 -3.66 1.58 10.73
N ALA A 96 -3.83 2.59 9.88
CA ALA A 96 -5.08 2.84 9.18
C ALA A 96 -5.47 1.67 8.26
N PHE A 97 -4.51 1.07 7.56
CA PHE A 97 -4.77 -0.10 6.70
C PHE A 97 -5.20 -1.31 7.52
N ARG A 98 -4.51 -1.61 8.63
CA ARG A 98 -4.89 -2.70 9.53
C ARG A 98 -6.31 -2.51 10.07
N ALA A 99 -6.66 -1.30 10.50
CA ALA A 99 -8.01 -0.96 10.93
C ALA A 99 -9.03 -1.10 9.80
N TRP A 100 -8.71 -0.62 8.60
CA TRP A 100 -9.55 -0.72 7.40
C TRP A 100 -9.80 -2.16 6.98
N MET A 101 -8.84 -3.06 7.18
CA MET A 101 -8.94 -4.48 6.82
C MET A 101 -9.56 -5.36 7.91
N GLY A 102 -9.71 -4.84 9.14
CA GLY A 102 -10.38 -5.52 10.24
C GLY A 102 -11.82 -5.95 9.89
N PRO A 103 -12.47 -6.75 10.74
CA PRO A 103 -13.86 -7.16 10.51
C PRO A 103 -14.73 -5.91 10.30
N ALA A 104 -15.55 -5.93 9.24
CA ALA A 104 -16.58 -4.90 9.07
C ALA A 104 -17.48 -5.00 10.30
N ARG A 105 -17.56 -3.92 11.09
CA ARG A 105 -18.57 -3.81 12.14
C ARG A 105 -19.95 -3.79 11.51
#